data_AF-A0A5B9FEZ3-F1
#
_entry.id   AF-A0A5B9FEZ3-F1
#
_cell.length_a   1.000
_cell.length_b   1.000
_cell.length_c   1.000
_cell.angle_alpha   90.00
_cell.angle_beta   90.00
_cell.angle_gamma   90.00
#
_symmetry.space_group_name_H-M   'P 1'
#
loop_
_entity.id
_entity.type
_entity.pdbx_description
1 polymer ?
#
loop_
_entity_poly.entity_id
_entity_poly.type
_entity_poly.pdbx_seq_one_letter_code
_entity_poly.pdbx_strand_id
1 'polypeptide(L)'
;MKLWIPFAVSAGSLLTIASFVGAGWDAPPVESTQIGFRGTGMYIHRDVEKQEALAVANVVPEAPWEADPAGDKARDLYENVQILGDLSDDQFNQFMASITEWIAPEAGCNYCHNPENLASDEVYQKVVARRMIQMTQAINVDWQSHVGQVGATCYTCHRGQAIPANYWYEDTEPKPAGGMTQNRAGQNVVAKFGGNSSLPQNVLKDYLLDAKQIRVHSTTALPTGTNLAGTKQTEATWSLMMHMSDSLGVNCTTCHNSRAFNAWDESPPQRVTAWHGIRLVRDINANYMVGLTPVFPATRKGPEGDVFKVGCGTCHVGVQKPLNGVSMLQAYADSLVKKGPMEVPDFSTYQPGVTQLMAPAGQTATPPAEPAAATSPADPAVSTPPPAEPTVVTPPAAPATP
;
A
#
# COMPACT_ATOMS: atom_id res chain seq x y z
N MET A 1 -43.04 46.92 27.63
CA MET A 1 -41.66 46.73 27.11
C MET A 1 -41.72 45.94 25.82
N LYS A 2 -41.04 46.39 24.75
CA LYS A 2 -41.02 45.71 23.45
C LYS A 2 -40.09 44.50 23.52
N LEU A 3 -40.59 43.37 24.01
CA LEU A 3 -39.84 42.13 24.20
C LEU A 3 -39.21 41.56 22.92
N TRP A 4 -39.67 41.98 21.73
CA TRP A 4 -39.12 41.51 20.45
C TRP A 4 -37.69 42.00 20.17
N ILE A 5 -37.27 43.15 20.72
CA ILE A 5 -35.92 43.69 20.54
C ILE A 5 -34.87 42.78 21.21
N PRO A 6 -34.98 42.40 22.49
CA PRO A 6 -34.03 41.47 23.09
C PRO A 6 -34.07 40.07 22.45
N PHE A 7 -35.23 39.59 21.99
CA PHE A 7 -35.30 38.32 21.25
C PHE A 7 -34.55 38.39 19.90
N ALA A 8 -34.71 39.47 19.14
CA ALA A 8 -33.99 39.66 17.86
C ALA A 8 -32.47 39.79 18.07
N VAL A 9 -32.04 40.50 19.12
CA VAL A 9 -30.62 40.62 19.48
C VAL A 9 -30.04 39.27 19.91
N SER A 10 -30.74 38.52 20.75
CA SER A 10 -30.30 37.18 21.17
C SER A 10 -30.23 36.20 20.00
N ALA A 11 -31.23 36.19 19.12
CA ALA A 11 -31.23 35.34 17.92
C ALA A 11 -30.10 35.72 16.95
N GLY A 12 -29.88 37.01 16.70
CA GLY A 12 -28.77 37.48 15.87
C GLY A 12 -27.41 37.13 16.46
N SER A 13 -27.26 37.23 17.78
CA SER A 13 -26.03 36.86 18.48
C SER A 13 -25.74 35.36 18.40
N LEU A 14 -26.76 34.52 18.63
CA LEU A 14 -26.62 33.06 18.54
C LEU A 14 -26.35 32.59 17.11
N LEU A 15 -26.97 33.20 16.09
CA LEU A 15 -26.69 32.91 14.68
C LEU A 15 -25.27 33.34 14.29
N THR A 16 -24.80 34.49 14.80
CA THR A 16 -23.43 34.95 14.56
C THR A 16 -22.42 34.00 15.21
N ILE A 17 -22.61 33.63 16.47
CA ILE A 17 -21.77 32.65 17.18
C ILE A 17 -21.80 31.29 16.46
N ALA A 18 -22.98 30.80 16.07
CA ALA A 18 -23.11 29.56 15.31
C ALA A 18 -22.41 29.61 13.94
N SER A 19 -22.35 30.79 13.31
CA SER A 19 -21.64 30.97 12.04
C SER A 19 -20.11 30.95 12.20
N PHE A 20 -19.59 31.36 13.37
CA PHE A 20 -18.16 31.30 13.68
C PHE A 20 -17.72 29.97 14.30
N VAL A 21 -18.60 29.27 15.01
CA VAL A 21 -18.27 28.02 15.73
C VAL A 21 -18.69 26.77 14.94
N GLY A 22 -19.72 26.85 14.09
CA GLY A 22 -20.26 25.69 13.35
C GLY A 22 -19.62 25.42 12.00
N ALA A 23 -18.90 26.38 11.41
CA ALA A 23 -18.43 26.30 10.03
C ALA A 23 -16.96 25.84 9.91
N GLY A 24 -16.56 24.75 10.57
CA GLY A 24 -15.23 24.13 10.36
C GLY A 24 -14.03 25.08 10.48
N TRP A 25 -14.13 26.10 11.33
CA TRP A 25 -13.03 27.03 11.61
C TRP A 25 -12.03 26.37 12.55
N ASP A 26 -10.77 26.26 12.13
CA ASP A 26 -9.67 25.91 13.02
C ASP A 26 -9.23 27.15 13.79
N ALA A 27 -9.28 27.08 15.11
CA ALA A 27 -8.87 28.19 15.97
C ALA A 27 -7.33 28.31 16.00
N PRO A 28 -6.75 29.52 16.02
CA PRO A 28 -5.33 29.67 16.30
C PRO A 28 -4.95 28.99 17.64
N PRO A 29 -3.74 28.43 17.77
CA PRO A 29 -2.55 28.71 16.96
C PRO A 29 -2.35 27.78 15.74
N VAL A 30 -1.82 28.37 14.66
CA VAL A 30 -1.36 27.64 13.46
C VAL A 30 0.15 27.76 13.37
N GLU A 31 0.85 26.63 13.21
CA GLU A 31 2.27 26.60 12.94
C GLU A 31 2.53 26.83 11.45
N SER A 32 3.54 27.64 11.12
CA SER A 32 3.91 27.97 9.74
C SER A 32 5.37 27.63 9.49
N THR A 33 5.63 26.70 8.58
CA THR A 33 6.99 26.32 8.17
C THR A 33 7.28 26.86 6.78
N GLN A 34 8.34 27.66 6.64
CA GLN A 34 8.83 28.09 5.33
C GLN A 34 9.61 26.95 4.67
N ILE A 35 9.27 26.60 3.43
CA ILE A 35 9.94 25.52 2.69
C ILE A 35 10.69 25.99 1.44
N GLY A 36 10.41 27.21 0.96
CA GLY A 36 11.10 27.80 -0.19
C GLY A 36 11.86 29.09 0.16
N PHE A 37 12.42 29.73 -0.86
CA PHE A 37 13.13 31.00 -0.68
C PHE A 37 12.18 32.10 -0.16
N ARG A 38 12.70 33.02 0.65
CA ARG A 38 11.90 34.12 1.23
C ARG A 38 11.19 34.93 0.13
N GLY A 39 9.91 35.23 0.35
CA GLY A 39 9.08 35.99 -0.58
C GLY A 39 8.46 35.18 -1.73
N THR A 40 8.72 33.87 -1.85
CA THR A 40 8.04 33.02 -2.85
C THR A 40 6.66 32.55 -2.42
N GLY A 41 6.27 32.78 -1.15
CA GLY A 41 5.00 32.31 -0.60
C GLY A 41 4.95 30.80 -0.34
N MET A 42 6.08 30.09 -0.44
CA MET A 42 6.15 28.65 -0.18
C MET A 42 6.22 28.36 1.32
N TYR A 43 5.04 28.22 1.93
CA TYR A 43 4.84 27.86 3.33
C TYR A 43 3.88 26.68 3.45
N ILE A 44 4.07 25.89 4.50
CA ILE A 44 3.09 24.91 4.96
C ILE A 44 2.54 25.43 6.28
N HIS A 45 1.21 25.46 6.38
CA HIS A 45 0.48 25.85 7.58
C HIS A 45 -0.16 24.60 8.17
N ARG A 46 -0.04 24.42 9.49
CA ARG A 46 -0.60 23.27 10.21
C ARG A 46 -1.28 23.73 11.48
N ASP A 47 -2.52 23.29 11.65
CA ASP A 47 -3.23 23.42 12.91
C ASP A 47 -2.57 22.53 13.98
N VAL A 48 -2.28 23.11 15.16
CA VAL A 48 -1.51 22.44 16.22
C VAL A 48 -2.32 21.31 16.85
N GLU A 49 -3.60 21.51 17.14
CA GLU A 49 -4.47 20.49 17.75
C GLU A 49 -4.61 19.26 16.85
N LYS A 50 -4.75 19.50 15.54
CA LYS A 50 -4.75 18.44 14.53
C LYS A 50 -3.42 17.70 14.46
N GLN A 51 -2.28 18.39 14.60
CA GLN A 51 -0.98 17.70 14.62
C GLN A 51 -0.84 16.82 15.87
N GLU A 52 -1.32 17.27 17.03
CA GLU A 52 -1.32 16.46 18.26
C GLU A 52 -2.19 15.21 18.10
N ALA A 53 -3.40 15.36 17.56
CA ALA A 53 -4.29 14.24 17.27
C ALA A 53 -3.66 13.25 16.28
N LEU A 54 -3.02 13.74 15.21
CA LEU A 54 -2.30 12.91 14.25
C LEU A 54 -1.08 12.23 14.88
N ALA A 55 -0.38 12.88 15.82
CA ALA A 55 0.74 12.28 16.54
C ALA A 55 0.28 11.07 17.36
N VAL A 56 -0.84 11.20 18.09
CA VAL A 56 -1.44 10.10 18.86
C VAL A 56 -1.91 8.97 17.93
N ALA A 57 -2.56 9.29 16.81
CA ALA A 57 -3.05 8.30 15.85
C ALA A 57 -1.93 7.58 15.05
N ASN A 58 -0.69 8.05 15.14
CA ASN A 58 0.47 7.51 14.42
C ASN A 58 1.51 6.88 15.36
N VAL A 59 1.15 6.59 16.61
CA VAL A 59 1.97 5.78 17.52
C VAL A 59 2.10 4.36 16.96
N VAL A 60 3.32 3.83 16.98
CA VAL A 60 3.60 2.46 16.52
C VAL A 60 3.46 1.48 17.69
N PRO A 61 2.83 0.31 17.48
CA PRO A 61 2.86 -0.75 18.48
C PRO A 61 4.26 -1.35 18.57
N GLU A 62 4.68 -1.72 19.78
CA GLU A 62 5.91 -2.47 19.99
C GLU A 62 5.75 -3.91 19.50
N ALA A 63 6.87 -4.55 19.15
CA ALA A 63 6.86 -5.98 18.87
C ALA A 63 6.52 -6.75 20.16
N PRO A 64 5.73 -7.83 20.08
CA PRO A 64 5.25 -8.52 21.27
C PRO A 64 6.40 -9.19 22.05
N TRP A 65 7.45 -9.60 21.36
CA TRP A 65 8.74 -10.02 21.94
C TRP A 65 9.87 -9.90 20.90
N GLU A 66 11.11 -9.99 21.40
CA GLU A 66 12.31 -10.16 20.56
C GLU A 66 12.48 -11.63 20.22
N ALA A 67 12.38 -11.98 18.94
CA ALA A 67 12.40 -13.36 18.48
C ALA A 67 13.84 -13.88 18.29
N ASP A 68 14.09 -15.12 18.70
CA ASP A 68 15.37 -15.81 18.49
C ASP A 68 15.50 -16.26 17.02
N PRO A 69 16.52 -15.80 16.28
CA PRO A 69 16.77 -16.26 14.91
C PRO A 69 17.29 -17.70 14.81
N ALA A 70 17.67 -18.31 15.94
CA ALA A 70 18.11 -19.70 16.00
C ALA A 70 16.94 -20.69 15.95
N GLY A 71 17.25 -21.95 15.67
CA GLY A 71 16.27 -23.05 15.60
C GLY A 71 15.91 -23.47 14.17
N ASP A 72 15.01 -24.45 14.11
CA ASP A 72 14.54 -25.04 12.85
C ASP A 72 13.71 -24.04 12.05
N LYS A 73 13.71 -24.21 10.72
CA LYS A 73 13.07 -23.27 9.80
C LYS A 73 11.59 -23.59 9.62
N ALA A 74 10.78 -22.56 9.43
CA ALA A 74 9.34 -22.69 9.30
C ALA A 74 8.92 -23.65 8.17
N ARG A 75 9.68 -23.73 7.07
CA ARG A 75 9.45 -24.70 5.98
C ARG A 75 9.63 -26.16 6.38
N ASP A 76 10.44 -26.42 7.41
CA ASP A 76 10.76 -27.76 7.90
C ASP A 76 9.80 -28.18 9.03
N LEU A 77 9.20 -27.21 9.72
CA LEU A 77 8.28 -27.42 10.84
C LEU A 77 6.80 -27.40 10.47
N TYR A 78 6.41 -26.57 9.50
CA TYR A 78 5.01 -26.27 9.20
C TYR A 78 4.62 -26.69 7.78
N GLU A 79 3.36 -27.07 7.62
CA GLU A 79 2.77 -27.36 6.32
C GLU A 79 2.32 -26.07 5.60
N ASN A 80 2.43 -26.06 4.27
CA ASN A 80 1.97 -24.97 3.39
C ASN A 80 2.57 -23.57 3.70
N VAL A 81 3.84 -23.51 4.10
CA VAL A 81 4.60 -22.26 4.20
C VAL A 81 5.25 -21.92 2.86
N GLN A 82 4.61 -21.02 2.11
CA GLN A 82 5.05 -20.69 0.73
C GLN A 82 6.00 -19.48 0.64
N ILE A 83 5.95 -18.55 1.61
CA ILE A 83 6.74 -17.30 1.58
C ILE A 83 7.75 -17.23 2.71
N LEU A 84 7.32 -17.53 3.93
CA LEU A 84 8.08 -17.28 5.16
C LEU A 84 8.90 -18.49 5.60
N GLY A 85 9.33 -19.33 4.65
CA GLY A 85 9.93 -20.63 4.93
C GLY A 85 11.28 -20.55 5.67
N ASP A 86 12.00 -19.43 5.54
CA ASP A 86 13.36 -19.26 6.07
C ASP A 86 13.40 -18.65 7.49
N LEU A 87 12.24 -18.26 8.04
CA LEU A 87 12.14 -17.81 9.42
C LEU A 87 12.41 -18.97 10.38
N SER A 88 13.03 -18.70 11.53
CA SER A 88 13.00 -19.64 12.64
C SER A 88 11.56 -19.81 13.16
N ASP A 89 11.32 -20.87 13.95
CA ASP A 89 10.04 -21.07 14.63
C ASP A 89 9.57 -19.82 15.41
N ASP A 90 10.48 -19.25 16.22
CA ASP A 90 10.15 -18.10 17.06
C ASP A 90 9.88 -16.83 16.24
N GLN A 91 10.68 -16.58 15.19
CA GLN A 91 10.43 -15.47 14.26
C GLN A 91 9.09 -15.61 13.52
N PHE A 92 8.73 -16.83 13.11
CA PHE A 92 7.46 -17.11 12.46
C PHE A 92 6.29 -16.82 13.40
N ASN A 93 6.35 -17.31 14.64
CA ASN A 93 5.31 -17.09 15.64
C ASN A 93 5.18 -15.61 16.05
N GLN A 94 6.30 -14.90 16.18
CA GLN A 94 6.33 -13.46 16.48
C GLN A 94 5.70 -12.63 15.36
N PHE A 95 5.98 -12.98 14.11
CA PHE A 95 5.40 -12.32 12.97
C PHE A 95 3.90 -12.58 12.85
N MET A 96 3.44 -13.81 13.11
CA MET A 96 2.01 -14.14 13.11
C MET A 96 1.25 -13.39 14.22
N ALA A 97 1.78 -13.35 15.44
CA ALA A 97 1.20 -12.57 16.54
C ALA A 97 1.11 -11.07 16.20
N SER A 98 2.14 -10.53 15.55
CA SER A 98 2.17 -9.13 15.13
C SER A 98 1.15 -8.83 14.02
N ILE A 99 1.03 -9.70 13.01
CA ILE A 99 0.02 -9.55 11.96
C ILE A 99 -1.39 -9.58 12.54
N THR A 100 -1.65 -10.44 13.52
CA THR A 100 -2.95 -10.49 14.21
C THR A 100 -3.29 -9.13 14.84
N GLU A 101 -2.38 -8.54 15.60
CA GLU A 101 -2.58 -7.22 16.21
C GLU A 101 -2.77 -6.12 15.16
N TRP A 102 -2.01 -6.19 14.05
CA TRP A 102 -2.04 -5.13 13.04
C TRP A 102 -3.27 -5.14 12.14
N ILE A 103 -3.94 -6.28 12.00
CA ILE A 103 -5.03 -6.47 11.04
C ILE A 103 -6.36 -6.78 11.73
N ALA A 104 -6.38 -7.70 12.69
CA ALA A 104 -7.64 -8.21 13.24
C ALA A 104 -7.50 -8.60 14.73
N PRO A 105 -7.14 -7.65 15.61
CA PRO A 105 -6.89 -7.93 17.03
C PRO A 105 -8.11 -8.54 17.73
N GLU A 106 -9.32 -8.12 17.33
CA GLU A 106 -10.59 -8.60 17.91
C GLU A 106 -10.96 -10.01 17.46
N ALA A 107 -10.68 -10.37 16.21
CA ALA A 107 -11.01 -11.69 15.64
C ALA A 107 -9.87 -12.72 15.85
N GLY A 108 -8.67 -12.27 16.16
CA GLY A 108 -7.52 -13.12 16.44
C GLY A 108 -7.05 -13.95 15.24
N CYS A 109 -6.37 -15.05 15.52
CA CYS A 109 -5.79 -15.95 14.51
C CYS A 109 -6.84 -16.50 13.52
N ASN A 110 -8.07 -16.73 14.01
CA ASN A 110 -9.17 -17.31 13.25
C ASN A 110 -9.72 -16.36 12.18
N TYR A 111 -9.29 -15.08 12.16
CA TYR A 111 -9.62 -14.18 11.06
C TYR A 111 -9.04 -14.67 9.72
N CYS A 112 -7.84 -15.25 9.76
CA CYS A 112 -7.14 -15.76 8.58
C CYS A 112 -7.09 -17.28 8.52
N HIS A 113 -7.30 -18.01 9.62
CA HIS A 113 -7.11 -19.46 9.65
C HIS A 113 -8.38 -20.21 10.05
N ASN A 114 -8.49 -21.43 9.54
CA ASN A 114 -9.31 -22.45 10.18
C ASN A 114 -8.56 -23.00 11.40
N PRO A 115 -9.09 -22.89 12.63
CA PRO A 115 -8.42 -23.40 13.83
C PRO A 115 -8.21 -24.92 13.84
N GLU A 116 -8.99 -25.67 13.07
CA GLU A 116 -8.83 -27.13 12.93
C GLU A 116 -7.72 -27.50 11.94
N ASN A 117 -7.35 -26.59 11.03
CA ASN A 117 -6.30 -26.80 10.05
C ASN A 117 -5.65 -25.47 9.63
N LEU A 118 -4.59 -25.08 10.34
CA LEU A 118 -3.85 -23.84 10.07
C LEU A 118 -3.17 -23.82 8.70
N ALA A 119 -2.90 -24.99 8.10
CA ALA A 119 -2.27 -25.13 6.79
C ALA A 119 -3.26 -24.92 5.62
N SER A 120 -4.56 -25.04 5.85
CA SER A 120 -5.60 -24.85 4.82
C SER A 120 -5.65 -23.42 4.27
N ASP A 121 -5.88 -23.28 2.96
CA ASP A 121 -6.11 -22.03 2.24
C ASP A 121 -7.61 -21.72 2.02
N GLU A 122 -8.51 -22.42 2.70
CA GLU A 122 -9.96 -22.32 2.44
C GLU A 122 -10.58 -21.00 2.90
N VAL A 123 -9.88 -20.29 3.80
CA VAL A 123 -10.23 -18.96 4.29
C VAL A 123 -9.60 -17.91 3.38
N TYR A 124 -10.42 -17.09 2.73
CA TYR A 124 -9.96 -16.18 1.67
C TYR A 124 -8.94 -15.15 2.19
N GLN A 125 -9.07 -14.78 3.46
CA GLN A 125 -8.15 -13.87 4.13
C GLN A 125 -6.72 -14.42 4.16
N LYS A 126 -6.52 -15.74 4.26
CA LYS A 126 -5.18 -16.34 4.20
C LYS A 126 -4.54 -16.17 2.82
N VAL A 127 -5.31 -16.43 1.77
CA VAL A 127 -4.87 -16.26 0.38
C VAL A 127 -4.49 -14.80 0.11
N VAL A 128 -5.30 -13.86 0.60
CA VAL A 128 -5.01 -12.42 0.52
C VAL A 128 -3.79 -12.06 1.36
N ALA A 129 -3.69 -12.54 2.61
CA ALA A 129 -2.57 -12.25 3.52
C ALA A 129 -1.23 -12.70 2.93
N ARG A 130 -1.19 -13.89 2.32
CA ARG A 130 -0.02 -14.38 1.56
C ARG A 130 0.40 -13.37 0.50
N ARG A 131 -0.55 -12.88 -0.30
CA ARG A 131 -0.25 -11.87 -1.33
C ARG A 131 0.17 -10.52 -0.75
N MET A 132 -0.37 -10.10 0.39
CA MET A 132 0.02 -8.86 1.08
C MET A 132 1.43 -8.94 1.69
N ILE A 133 1.87 -10.12 2.13
CA ILE A 133 3.27 -10.33 2.59
C ILE A 133 4.23 -10.11 1.42
N GLN A 134 3.98 -10.74 0.26
CA GLN A 134 4.76 -10.51 -0.96
C GLN A 134 4.78 -9.03 -1.37
N MET A 135 3.62 -8.35 -1.32
CA MET A 135 3.52 -6.92 -1.60
C MET A 135 4.42 -6.10 -0.66
N THR A 136 4.36 -6.39 0.64
CA THR A 136 5.14 -5.66 1.66
C THR A 136 6.63 -5.90 1.49
N GLN A 137 7.06 -7.13 1.22
CA GLN A 137 8.45 -7.46 0.88
C GLN A 137 8.92 -6.70 -0.37
N ALA A 138 8.10 -6.64 -1.42
CA ALA A 138 8.43 -5.89 -2.63
C ALA A 138 8.53 -4.37 -2.38
N ILE A 139 7.64 -3.80 -1.57
CA ILE A 139 7.72 -2.38 -1.14
C ILE A 139 9.06 -2.10 -0.47
N ASN A 140 9.47 -2.93 0.48
CA ASN A 140 10.67 -2.69 1.27
C ASN A 140 11.98 -2.93 0.50
N VAL A 141 11.95 -3.83 -0.50
CA VAL A 141 13.14 -4.20 -1.28
C VAL A 141 13.28 -3.36 -2.54
N ASP A 142 12.23 -3.21 -3.35
CA ASP A 142 12.33 -2.57 -4.67
C ASP A 142 12.10 -1.06 -4.65
N TRP A 143 11.33 -0.59 -3.67
CA TRP A 143 10.83 0.78 -3.64
C TRP A 143 11.54 1.66 -2.61
N GLN A 144 12.81 1.35 -2.28
CA GLN A 144 13.65 2.18 -1.40
C GLN A 144 13.79 3.62 -1.88
N SER A 145 13.68 3.88 -3.19
CA SER A 145 13.61 5.24 -3.75
C SER A 145 12.42 6.06 -3.25
N HIS A 146 11.41 5.40 -2.69
CA HIS A 146 10.24 6.02 -2.06
C HIS A 146 10.24 5.82 -0.54
N VAL A 147 10.27 4.56 -0.06
CA VAL A 147 10.09 4.24 1.37
C VAL A 147 11.38 4.36 2.20
N GLY A 148 12.54 4.52 1.54
CA GLY A 148 13.85 4.57 2.20
C GLY A 148 14.09 3.35 3.10
N GLN A 149 14.81 3.57 4.19
CA GLN A 149 15.05 2.54 5.22
C GLN A 149 13.91 2.45 6.25
N VAL A 150 12.92 3.35 6.19
CA VAL A 150 11.76 3.30 7.11
C VAL A 150 10.87 2.10 6.75
N GLY A 151 10.62 1.92 5.45
CA GLY A 151 9.82 0.83 4.91
C GLY A 151 8.35 0.88 5.30
N ALA A 152 7.68 -0.26 5.15
CA ALA A 152 6.29 -0.49 5.46
C ALA A 152 6.06 -1.85 6.14
N THR A 153 5.02 -1.90 6.97
CA THR A 153 4.49 -3.10 7.60
C THR A 153 2.99 -3.20 7.33
N CYS A 154 2.33 -4.29 7.75
CA CYS A 154 0.88 -4.41 7.64
C CYS A 154 0.18 -3.27 8.40
N TYR A 155 0.73 -2.86 9.55
CA TYR A 155 0.21 -1.76 10.36
C TYR A 155 0.22 -0.42 9.63
N THR A 156 1.15 -0.22 8.68
CA THR A 156 1.23 1.02 7.89
C THR A 156 -0.11 1.36 7.23
N CYS A 157 -0.81 0.34 6.73
CA CYS A 157 -2.11 0.47 6.07
C CYS A 157 -3.29 0.10 6.99
N HIS A 158 -3.19 -1.02 7.71
CA HIS A 158 -4.33 -1.63 8.39
C HIS A 158 -4.67 -0.98 9.73
N ARG A 159 -3.68 -0.49 10.48
CA ARG A 159 -3.90 0.24 11.75
C ARG A 159 -4.84 -0.49 12.73
N GLY A 160 -4.73 -1.81 12.84
CA GLY A 160 -5.59 -2.65 13.69
C GLY A 160 -6.97 -2.95 13.10
N GLN A 161 -7.19 -2.65 11.81
CA GLN A 161 -8.45 -2.86 11.12
C GLN A 161 -8.28 -3.82 9.93
N ALA A 162 -9.23 -4.75 9.81
CA ALA A 162 -9.22 -5.75 8.75
C ALA A 162 -9.31 -5.13 7.35
N ILE A 163 -9.93 -3.96 7.26
CA ILE A 163 -10.02 -3.13 6.07
C ILE A 163 -9.31 -1.82 6.41
N PRO A 164 -8.28 -1.41 5.66
CA PRO A 164 -7.66 -0.10 5.84
C PRO A 164 -8.72 1.01 5.81
N ALA A 165 -8.55 2.06 6.63
CA ALA A 165 -9.53 3.15 6.69
C ALA A 165 -9.63 3.93 5.37
N ASN A 166 -8.52 4.03 4.64
CA ASN A 166 -8.44 4.74 3.36
C ASN A 166 -8.17 3.75 2.24
N TYR A 167 -9.11 3.62 1.32
CA TYR A 167 -9.00 2.85 0.09
C TYR A 167 -9.83 3.53 -0.99
N TRP A 168 -9.65 3.13 -2.25
CA TRP A 168 -10.46 3.64 -3.35
C TRP A 168 -11.03 2.54 -4.24
N TYR A 169 -12.06 2.90 -4.97
CA TYR A 169 -12.76 2.08 -5.95
C TYR A 169 -13.32 2.98 -7.06
N GLU A 170 -13.74 2.40 -8.17
CA GLU A 170 -14.42 3.14 -9.22
C GLU A 170 -15.85 3.49 -8.80
N ASP A 171 -16.21 4.76 -8.88
CA ASP A 171 -17.54 5.24 -8.56
C ASP A 171 -18.11 5.98 -9.77
N THR A 172 -19.29 5.59 -10.24
CA THR A 172 -19.99 6.28 -11.34
C THR A 172 -21.19 7.09 -10.87
N GLU A 173 -21.48 7.09 -9.56
CA GLU A 173 -22.63 7.79 -9.00
C GLU A 173 -22.40 9.31 -8.92
N PRO A 174 -23.47 10.13 -8.94
CA PRO A 174 -24.83 9.76 -9.32
C PRO A 174 -24.95 9.41 -10.80
N LYS A 175 -25.48 8.26 -11.19
CA LYS A 175 -25.56 7.87 -12.61
C LYS A 175 -26.35 8.92 -13.44
N PRO A 176 -25.97 9.17 -14.71
CA PRO A 176 -26.69 10.12 -15.55
C PRO A 176 -28.19 9.77 -15.62
N ALA A 177 -29.06 10.77 -15.45
CA ALA A 177 -30.50 10.56 -15.60
C ALA A 177 -30.82 10.07 -17.02
N GLY A 178 -31.70 9.09 -17.14
CA GLY A 178 -32.14 8.56 -18.43
C GLY A 178 -32.67 9.68 -19.34
N GLY A 179 -32.19 9.73 -20.60
CA GLY A 179 -32.60 10.75 -21.58
C GLY A 179 -31.75 12.02 -21.61
N MET A 180 -30.70 12.14 -20.78
CA MET A 180 -29.73 13.22 -20.90
C MET A 180 -28.88 13.07 -22.17
N THR A 181 -28.89 14.10 -23.02
CA THR A 181 -28.05 14.16 -24.23
C THR A 181 -26.60 14.53 -23.94
N GLN A 182 -26.30 15.01 -22.73
CA GLN A 182 -24.96 15.42 -22.30
C GLN A 182 -24.39 14.48 -21.24
N ASN A 183 -23.21 13.93 -21.51
CA ASN A 183 -22.42 13.14 -20.58
C ASN A 183 -21.51 14.06 -19.75
N ARG A 184 -21.62 14.02 -18.44
CA ARG A 184 -20.75 14.78 -17.51
C ARG A 184 -19.31 14.28 -17.48
N ALA A 185 -18.99 13.15 -18.12
CA ALA A 185 -17.65 12.55 -18.16
C ALA A 185 -16.99 12.39 -16.78
N GLY A 186 -17.79 12.10 -15.75
CA GLY A 186 -17.32 11.85 -14.39
C GLY A 186 -16.88 13.09 -13.59
N GLN A 187 -17.27 14.30 -13.97
CA GLN A 187 -16.98 15.55 -13.22
C GLN A 187 -18.26 16.30 -12.80
N ASN A 188 -18.11 17.43 -12.10
CA ASN A 188 -19.21 18.26 -11.56
C ASN A 188 -20.08 17.54 -10.53
N VAL A 189 -19.45 16.64 -9.80
CA VAL A 189 -19.99 15.91 -8.64
C VAL A 189 -18.86 15.79 -7.62
N VAL A 190 -19.18 15.39 -6.39
CA VAL A 190 -18.17 15.30 -5.33
C VAL A 190 -17.15 14.23 -5.70
N ALA A 191 -15.94 14.66 -6.07
CA ALA A 191 -14.80 13.79 -6.30
C ALA A 191 -14.29 13.27 -4.95
N LYS A 192 -14.89 12.19 -4.45
CA LYS A 192 -14.56 11.56 -3.15
C LYS A 192 -13.06 11.29 -3.00
N PHE A 193 -12.41 10.86 -4.06
CA PHE A 193 -10.97 10.59 -4.11
C PHE A 193 -10.16 11.69 -4.80
N GLY A 194 -10.74 12.88 -4.99
CA GLY A 194 -10.14 14.05 -5.63
C GLY A 194 -10.25 15.30 -4.75
N GLY A 195 -10.10 15.13 -3.43
CA GLY A 195 -10.17 16.20 -2.44
C GLY A 195 -11.56 16.80 -2.26
N ASN A 196 -12.63 16.01 -2.45
CA ASN A 196 -14.03 16.46 -2.34
C ASN A 196 -14.38 17.66 -3.24
N SER A 197 -13.62 17.85 -4.32
CA SER A 197 -13.82 18.92 -5.29
C SER A 197 -14.87 18.55 -6.34
N SER A 198 -15.16 19.46 -7.27
CA SER A 198 -16.02 19.19 -8.44
C SER A 198 -15.25 18.66 -9.67
N LEU A 199 -13.98 18.30 -9.50
CA LEU A 199 -13.09 17.79 -10.55
C LEU A 199 -13.47 16.34 -10.95
N PRO A 200 -12.80 15.73 -11.95
CA PRO A 200 -13.09 14.35 -12.32
C PRO A 200 -12.91 13.36 -11.14
N GLN A 201 -13.88 12.47 -10.94
CA GLN A 201 -14.02 11.63 -9.74
C GLN A 201 -13.16 10.34 -9.75
N ASN A 202 -12.88 9.77 -10.92
CA ASN A 202 -12.18 8.48 -11.07
C ASN A 202 -10.70 8.61 -11.45
N VAL A 203 -10.05 9.71 -11.05
CA VAL A 203 -8.65 10.00 -11.44
C VAL A 203 -7.63 9.02 -10.85
N LEU A 204 -7.95 8.35 -9.74
CA LEU A 204 -7.06 7.33 -9.19
C LEU A 204 -7.00 6.09 -10.09
N LYS A 205 -8.10 5.73 -10.76
CA LYS A 205 -8.06 4.70 -11.80
C LYS A 205 -7.15 5.13 -12.94
N ASP A 206 -7.41 6.32 -13.49
CA ASP A 206 -6.68 6.86 -14.61
C ASP A 206 -5.17 6.93 -14.39
N TYR A 207 -4.74 7.38 -13.20
CA TYR A 207 -3.33 7.68 -12.95
C TYR A 207 -2.62 6.70 -12.04
N LEU A 208 -3.32 6.02 -11.12
CA LEU A 208 -2.73 5.06 -10.17
C LEU A 208 -3.03 3.60 -10.52
N LEU A 209 -3.75 3.32 -11.61
CA LEU A 209 -3.90 1.99 -12.19
C LEU A 209 -3.53 1.99 -13.68
N ASP A 210 -4.26 2.76 -14.50
CA ASP A 210 -4.10 2.76 -15.97
C ASP A 210 -2.84 3.51 -16.45
N ALA A 211 -2.11 4.13 -15.52
CA ALA A 211 -0.85 4.83 -15.76
C ALA A 211 -0.90 5.92 -16.84
N LYS A 212 -2.03 6.62 -17.00
CA LYS A 212 -2.16 7.75 -17.95
C LYS A 212 -1.11 8.84 -17.70
N GLN A 213 -0.83 9.61 -18.74
CA GLN A 213 0.11 10.74 -18.69
C GLN A 213 -0.41 11.86 -17.79
N ILE A 214 0.39 12.24 -16.78
CA ILE A 214 0.08 13.33 -15.84
C ILE A 214 0.56 14.70 -16.37
N ARG A 215 1.62 14.73 -17.18
CA ARG A 215 2.18 16.00 -17.68
C ARG A 215 1.25 16.64 -18.72
N VAL A 216 0.90 17.90 -18.49
CA VAL A 216 0.06 18.71 -19.40
C VAL A 216 0.78 19.97 -19.93
N HIS A 217 1.90 20.37 -19.32
CA HIS A 217 2.64 21.57 -19.74
C HIS A 217 3.46 21.33 -21.01
N SER A 218 3.46 22.34 -21.89
CA SER A 218 4.41 22.42 -23.01
C SER A 218 5.81 22.74 -22.51
N THR A 219 6.82 22.27 -23.24
CA THR A 219 8.25 22.53 -22.94
C THR A 219 8.82 23.71 -23.72
N THR A 220 8.00 24.35 -24.56
CA THR A 220 8.32 25.55 -25.35
C THR A 220 7.37 26.68 -24.98
N ALA A 221 7.85 27.92 -25.09
CA ALA A 221 7.01 29.10 -24.84
C ALA A 221 5.93 29.29 -25.91
N LEU A 222 6.27 29.03 -27.18
CA LEU A 222 5.33 29.13 -28.30
C LEU A 222 4.65 27.77 -28.57
N PRO A 223 3.38 27.77 -29.00
CA PRO A 223 2.71 26.55 -29.44
C PRO A 223 3.44 25.90 -30.63
N THR A 224 3.76 24.62 -30.49
CA THR A 224 4.40 23.80 -31.55
C THR A 224 3.42 22.87 -32.25
N GLY A 225 2.17 22.77 -31.76
CA GLY A 225 1.19 21.79 -32.20
C GLY A 225 1.46 20.35 -31.73
N THR A 226 2.52 20.11 -30.93
CA THR A 226 2.87 18.77 -30.46
C THR A 226 2.25 18.40 -29.12
N ASN A 227 2.05 19.36 -28.23
CA ASN A 227 1.32 19.15 -26.98
C ASN A 227 -0.18 19.32 -27.23
N LEU A 228 -0.92 18.21 -27.15
CA LEU A 228 -2.37 18.16 -27.35
C LEU A 228 -3.16 18.18 -26.03
N ALA A 229 -2.49 18.27 -24.87
CA ALA A 229 -3.17 18.35 -23.59
C ALA A 229 -3.94 19.67 -23.48
N GLY A 230 -5.23 19.59 -23.17
CA GLY A 230 -6.11 20.72 -22.94
C GLY A 230 -6.59 20.80 -21.49
N THR A 231 -7.56 21.68 -21.24
CA THR A 231 -8.11 21.94 -19.91
C THR A 231 -8.64 20.68 -19.22
N LYS A 232 -9.26 19.75 -19.96
CA LYS A 232 -9.79 18.51 -19.37
C LYS A 232 -8.69 17.63 -18.75
N GLN A 233 -7.55 17.48 -19.44
CA GLN A 233 -6.40 16.74 -18.92
C GLN A 233 -5.78 17.49 -17.73
N THR A 234 -5.79 18.83 -17.75
CA THR A 234 -5.33 19.65 -16.64
C THR A 234 -6.21 19.47 -15.41
N GLU A 235 -7.53 19.49 -15.54
CA GLU A 235 -8.48 19.25 -14.45
C GLU A 235 -8.33 17.86 -13.84
N ALA A 236 -8.16 16.82 -14.67
CA ALA A 236 -7.89 15.47 -14.19
C ALA A 236 -6.56 15.38 -13.42
N THR A 237 -5.51 16.01 -13.95
CA THR A 237 -4.21 16.09 -13.26
C THR A 237 -4.33 16.85 -11.94
N TRP A 238 -5.09 17.93 -11.91
CA TRP A 238 -5.31 18.73 -10.70
C TRP A 238 -6.06 17.93 -9.63
N SER A 239 -7.06 17.14 -10.01
CA SER A 239 -7.78 16.22 -9.10
C SER A 239 -6.84 15.21 -8.44
N LEU A 240 -5.90 14.63 -9.21
CA LEU A 240 -4.85 13.77 -8.64
C LEU A 240 -3.95 14.54 -7.65
N MET A 241 -3.56 15.77 -7.96
CA MET A 241 -2.74 16.57 -7.06
C MET A 241 -3.48 16.95 -5.77
N MET A 242 -4.80 17.16 -5.84
CA MET A 242 -5.65 17.35 -4.66
C MET A 242 -5.64 16.08 -3.79
N HIS A 243 -5.83 14.90 -4.38
CA HIS A 243 -5.72 13.62 -3.67
C HIS A 243 -4.39 13.45 -2.96
N MET A 244 -3.28 13.72 -3.66
CA MET A 244 -1.94 13.60 -3.09
C MET A 244 -1.74 14.58 -1.93
N SER A 245 -2.19 15.83 -2.07
CA SER A 245 -2.06 16.86 -1.04
C SER A 245 -2.83 16.48 0.23
N ASP A 246 -4.10 16.08 0.07
CA ASP A 246 -4.97 15.64 1.16
C ASP A 246 -4.43 14.39 1.86
N SER A 247 -4.02 13.39 1.07
CA SER A 247 -3.49 12.13 1.58
C SER A 247 -2.24 12.29 2.46
N LEU A 248 -1.40 13.29 2.16
CA LEU A 248 -0.16 13.57 2.88
C LEU A 248 -0.33 14.64 3.96
N GLY A 249 -1.49 15.29 4.07
CA GLY A 249 -1.72 16.41 4.99
C GLY A 249 -0.83 17.62 4.71
N VAL A 250 -0.61 17.92 3.42
CA VAL A 250 0.26 19.01 2.98
C VAL A 250 -0.40 19.81 1.85
N ASN A 251 0.25 20.88 1.41
CA ASN A 251 -0.18 21.64 0.23
C ASN A 251 0.76 21.45 -0.97
N CYS A 252 0.39 22.04 -2.11
CA CYS A 252 1.11 21.96 -3.37
C CYS A 252 2.59 22.38 -3.26
N THR A 253 2.90 23.33 -2.37
CA THR A 253 4.23 23.90 -2.27
C THR A 253 5.26 22.91 -1.74
N THR A 254 4.81 21.86 -1.04
CA THR A 254 5.64 20.73 -0.60
C THR A 254 6.42 20.10 -1.74
N CYS A 255 5.84 20.09 -2.96
CA CYS A 255 6.42 19.46 -4.14
C CYS A 255 6.66 20.45 -5.29
N HIS A 256 6.18 21.69 -5.21
CA HIS A 256 6.21 22.62 -6.34
C HIS A 256 6.51 24.06 -5.94
N ASN A 257 7.19 24.78 -6.83
CA ASN A 257 7.00 26.22 -6.93
C ASN A 257 5.83 26.47 -7.91
N SER A 258 4.72 27.03 -7.41
CA SER A 258 3.48 27.15 -8.19
C SER A 258 3.57 28.10 -9.39
N ARG A 259 4.61 28.94 -9.47
CA ARG A 259 4.88 29.74 -10.67
C ARG A 259 5.22 28.88 -11.89
N ALA A 260 5.72 27.65 -11.67
CA ALA A 260 6.13 26.72 -12.71
C ALA A 260 6.05 25.26 -12.23
N PHE A 261 4.83 24.70 -12.17
CA PHE A 261 4.60 23.32 -11.72
C PHE A 261 5.41 22.26 -12.48
N ASN A 262 5.80 22.50 -13.73
CA ASN A 262 6.59 21.57 -14.56
C ASN A 262 8.11 21.66 -14.34
N ALA A 263 8.63 22.73 -13.74
CA ALA A 263 10.07 22.95 -13.58
C ALA A 263 10.63 22.11 -12.43
N TRP A 264 11.49 21.13 -12.74
CA TRP A 264 12.05 20.20 -11.75
C TRP A 264 13.14 20.82 -10.89
N ASP A 265 13.96 21.67 -11.51
CA ASP A 265 15.02 22.46 -10.89
C ASP A 265 14.51 23.50 -9.88
N GLU A 266 13.25 23.93 -10.03
CA GLU A 266 12.57 24.81 -9.07
C GLU A 266 11.68 24.06 -8.05
N SER A 267 11.65 22.73 -8.10
CA SER A 267 10.81 21.92 -7.21
C SER A 267 11.58 21.45 -5.98
N PRO A 268 10.95 21.41 -4.79
CA PRO A 268 11.51 20.72 -3.63
C PRO A 268 11.79 19.23 -3.92
N PRO A 269 12.77 18.62 -3.22
CA PRO A 269 13.18 17.22 -3.45
C PRO A 269 12.06 16.20 -3.21
N GLN A 270 11.07 16.54 -2.39
CA GLN A 270 9.87 15.72 -2.14
C GLN A 270 9.14 15.34 -3.43
N ARG A 271 9.24 16.16 -4.48
CA ARG A 271 8.64 15.86 -5.79
C ARG A 271 9.25 14.61 -6.42
N VAL A 272 10.54 14.35 -6.22
CA VAL A 272 11.22 13.13 -6.71
C VAL A 272 10.69 11.92 -5.96
N THR A 273 10.61 11.99 -4.63
CA THR A 273 10.03 10.91 -3.81
C THR A 273 8.57 10.63 -4.18
N ALA A 274 7.76 11.67 -4.41
CA ALA A 274 6.38 11.55 -4.86
C ALA A 274 6.26 10.94 -6.27
N TRP A 275 7.21 11.25 -7.17
CA TRP A 275 7.28 10.64 -8.49
C TRP A 275 7.46 9.12 -8.39
N HIS A 276 8.33 8.63 -7.51
CA HIS A 276 8.47 7.20 -7.24
C HIS A 276 7.21 6.62 -6.56
N GLY A 277 6.61 7.34 -5.61
CA GLY A 277 5.37 6.94 -4.94
C GLY A 277 4.21 6.68 -5.91
N ILE A 278 4.07 7.49 -6.97
CA ILE A 278 3.07 7.25 -8.03
C ILE A 278 3.30 5.90 -8.71
N ARG A 279 4.56 5.53 -9.00
CA ARG A 279 4.85 4.24 -9.66
C ARG A 279 4.69 3.08 -8.71
N LEU A 280 5.06 3.25 -7.44
CA LEU A 280 4.83 2.26 -6.40
C LEU A 280 3.34 1.91 -6.31
N VAL A 281 2.46 2.92 -6.22
CA VAL A 281 1.03 2.66 -6.09
C VAL A 281 0.44 2.04 -7.37
N ARG A 282 0.96 2.39 -8.56
CA ARG A 282 0.61 1.69 -9.82
C ARG A 282 0.97 0.22 -9.78
N ASP A 283 2.19 -0.09 -9.34
CA ASP A 283 2.68 -1.46 -9.19
C ASP A 283 1.83 -2.26 -8.19
N ILE A 284 1.58 -1.69 -7.01
CA ILE A 284 0.69 -2.28 -5.99
C ILE A 284 -0.68 -2.62 -6.60
N ASN A 285 -1.35 -1.65 -7.23
CA ASN A 285 -2.70 -1.86 -7.72
C ASN A 285 -2.75 -2.87 -8.86
N ALA A 286 -1.86 -2.75 -9.83
CA ALA A 286 -1.84 -3.62 -11.01
C ALA A 286 -1.43 -5.05 -10.67
N ASN A 287 -0.38 -5.22 -9.87
CA ASN A 287 0.26 -6.52 -9.67
C ASN A 287 -0.20 -7.25 -8.40
N TYR A 288 -0.69 -6.56 -7.38
CA TYR A 288 -1.07 -7.18 -6.11
C TYR A 288 -2.56 -7.15 -5.84
N MET A 289 -3.26 -6.05 -6.19
CA MET A 289 -4.68 -5.91 -5.87
C MET A 289 -5.59 -6.49 -6.94
N VAL A 290 -5.47 -6.05 -8.20
CA VAL A 290 -6.43 -6.40 -9.27
C VAL A 290 -6.57 -7.91 -9.46
N GLY A 291 -5.45 -8.66 -9.43
CA GLY A 291 -5.48 -10.12 -9.57
C GLY A 291 -6.25 -10.85 -8.47
N LEU A 292 -6.41 -10.27 -7.28
CA LEU A 292 -7.17 -10.85 -6.16
C LEU A 292 -8.69 -10.65 -6.29
N THR A 293 -9.17 -9.95 -7.31
CA THR A 293 -10.61 -9.68 -7.50
C THR A 293 -11.49 -10.94 -7.40
N PRO A 294 -11.12 -12.11 -7.96
CA PRO A 294 -11.92 -13.34 -7.83
C PRO A 294 -12.00 -13.88 -6.40
N VAL A 295 -10.98 -13.63 -5.56
CA VAL A 295 -10.86 -14.12 -4.18
C VAL A 295 -11.72 -13.31 -3.22
N PHE A 296 -11.82 -12.00 -3.46
CA PHE A 296 -12.54 -11.10 -2.58
C PHE A 296 -14.08 -11.26 -2.68
N PRO A 297 -14.79 -11.29 -1.54
CA PRO A 297 -16.26 -11.27 -1.53
C PRO A 297 -16.79 -9.90 -2.00
N ALA A 298 -18.08 -9.85 -2.33
CA ALA A 298 -18.74 -8.62 -2.80
C ALA A 298 -18.62 -7.43 -1.82
N THR A 299 -18.53 -7.71 -0.50
CA THR A 299 -18.35 -6.71 0.56
C THR A 299 -16.96 -6.05 0.57
N ARG A 300 -16.07 -6.43 -0.34
CA ARG A 300 -14.70 -5.89 -0.51
C ARG A 300 -14.49 -5.32 -1.92
N LYS A 301 -15.59 -5.01 -2.60
CA LYS A 301 -15.63 -4.46 -3.96
C LYS A 301 -16.44 -3.18 -3.99
N GLY A 302 -16.08 -2.28 -4.90
CA GLY A 302 -16.83 -1.08 -5.20
C GLY A 302 -18.17 -1.38 -5.88
N PRO A 303 -19.01 -0.35 -6.10
CA PRO A 303 -20.29 -0.48 -6.77
C PRO A 303 -20.16 -0.99 -8.21
N GLU A 304 -19.03 -0.75 -8.87
CA GLU A 304 -18.73 -1.23 -10.22
C GLU A 304 -18.06 -2.63 -10.22
N GLY A 305 -17.93 -3.27 -9.05
CA GLY A 305 -17.41 -4.64 -8.90
C GLY A 305 -15.89 -4.75 -8.84
N ASP A 306 -15.17 -3.64 -8.90
CA ASP A 306 -13.72 -3.60 -8.75
C ASP A 306 -13.29 -3.76 -7.29
N VAL A 307 -12.21 -4.51 -7.05
CA VAL A 307 -11.65 -4.66 -5.70
C VAL A 307 -11.21 -3.31 -5.13
N PHE A 308 -11.33 -3.12 -3.81
CA PHE A 308 -10.72 -1.99 -3.15
C PHE A 308 -9.21 -1.94 -3.41
N LYS A 309 -8.71 -0.74 -3.73
CA LYS A 309 -7.34 -0.51 -4.16
C LYS A 309 -6.63 0.49 -3.26
N VAL A 310 -5.32 0.54 -3.41
CA VAL A 310 -4.42 1.36 -2.60
C VAL A 310 -4.28 2.74 -3.24
N GLY A 311 -4.40 3.77 -2.41
CA GLY A 311 -4.08 5.14 -2.74
C GLY A 311 -3.03 5.71 -1.78
N CYS A 312 -2.60 6.95 -2.01
CA CYS A 312 -1.63 7.62 -1.12
C CYS A 312 -2.11 7.63 0.35
N GLY A 313 -3.38 7.97 0.60
CA GLY A 313 -3.97 8.04 1.94
C GLY A 313 -4.07 6.69 2.66
N THR A 314 -3.98 5.56 1.94
CA THR A 314 -3.99 4.21 2.53
C THR A 314 -2.83 4.03 3.52
N CYS A 315 -1.66 4.56 3.20
CA CYS A 315 -0.48 4.49 4.07
C CYS A 315 -0.27 5.79 4.85
N HIS A 316 -0.39 6.94 4.16
CA HIS A 316 -0.01 8.23 4.71
C HIS A 316 -0.98 8.77 5.75
N VAL A 317 -2.28 8.49 5.64
CA VAL A 317 -3.32 8.88 6.62
C VAL A 317 -3.17 10.35 7.10
N GLY A 318 -2.99 11.28 6.16
CA GLY A 318 -2.90 12.70 6.45
C GLY A 318 -1.57 13.17 7.04
N VAL A 319 -0.52 12.34 7.01
CA VAL A 319 0.85 12.74 7.38
C VAL A 319 1.85 12.48 6.25
N GLN A 320 2.86 13.35 6.13
CA GLN A 320 3.81 13.30 5.02
C GLN A 320 4.64 11.99 5.02
N LYS A 321 4.91 11.42 6.19
CA LYS A 321 5.53 10.11 6.35
C LYS A 321 4.58 9.25 7.20
N PRO A 322 4.18 8.05 6.74
CA PRO A 322 3.34 7.15 7.53
C PRO A 322 3.95 6.94 8.93
N LEU A 323 3.11 6.90 9.96
CA LEU A 323 3.54 6.68 11.34
C LEU A 323 4.61 7.70 11.80
N ASN A 324 4.52 8.94 11.29
CA ASN A 324 5.51 10.00 11.47
C ASN A 324 6.95 9.63 11.07
N GLY A 325 7.12 8.60 10.24
CA GLY A 325 8.42 8.12 9.78
C GLY A 325 9.15 7.21 10.77
N VAL A 326 8.48 6.72 11.82
CA VAL A 326 9.02 5.70 12.71
C VAL A 326 9.07 4.36 11.97
N SER A 327 10.25 3.73 11.95
CA SER A 327 10.41 2.41 11.34
C SER A 327 10.07 1.31 12.34
N MET A 328 9.22 0.38 11.91
CA MET A 328 8.93 -0.85 12.65
C MET A 328 9.79 -2.03 12.16
N LEU A 329 10.59 -1.85 11.09
CA LEU A 329 11.18 -2.97 10.35
C LEU A 329 12.24 -3.75 11.11
N GLN A 330 12.90 -3.13 12.10
CA GLN A 330 14.02 -3.77 12.79
C GLN A 330 13.64 -5.12 13.41
N ALA A 331 12.44 -5.22 14.00
CA ALA A 331 11.95 -6.45 14.62
C ALA A 331 11.44 -7.50 13.60
N TYR A 332 11.33 -7.13 12.32
CA TYR A 332 10.73 -7.97 11.26
C TYR A 332 11.59 -8.02 10.00
N ALA A 333 12.90 -7.74 10.12
CA ALA A 333 13.79 -7.60 8.97
C ALA A 333 13.82 -8.88 8.12
N ASP A 334 13.85 -10.05 8.77
CA ASP A 334 13.85 -11.34 8.09
C ASP A 334 12.52 -11.67 7.40
N SER A 335 11.40 -11.18 7.94
CA SER A 335 10.06 -11.41 7.39
C SER A 335 9.69 -10.45 6.25
N LEU A 336 10.17 -9.19 6.31
CA LEU A 336 9.66 -8.09 5.48
C LEU A 336 10.71 -7.36 4.63
N VAL A 337 12.01 -7.55 4.88
CA VAL A 337 13.10 -6.87 4.13
C VAL A 337 13.86 -7.85 3.24
N LYS A 338 13.36 -9.09 3.13
CA LYS A 338 13.80 -10.10 2.18
C LYS A 338 12.61 -10.53 1.34
N LYS A 339 12.82 -10.74 0.04
CA LYS A 339 11.78 -11.31 -0.82
C LYS A 339 11.82 -12.83 -0.75
N GLY A 340 10.69 -13.43 -0.37
CA GLY A 340 10.45 -14.84 -0.61
C GLY A 340 10.08 -15.11 -2.08
N PRO A 341 9.58 -16.32 -2.38
CA PRO A 341 8.96 -16.64 -3.67
C PRO A 341 7.88 -15.62 -4.05
N MET A 342 7.91 -15.13 -5.29
CA MET A 342 7.02 -14.06 -5.80
C MET A 342 6.03 -14.57 -6.85
N GLU A 343 6.06 -15.86 -7.16
CA GLU A 343 5.13 -16.50 -8.07
C GLU A 343 3.69 -16.35 -7.57
N VAL A 344 2.77 -16.12 -8.51
CA VAL A 344 1.38 -15.80 -8.21
C VAL A 344 0.50 -16.97 -8.64
N PRO A 345 -0.30 -17.55 -7.73
CA PRO A 345 -1.30 -18.56 -8.10
C PRO A 345 -2.37 -17.99 -9.05
N ASP A 346 -3.04 -18.88 -9.79
CA ASP A 346 -4.23 -18.50 -10.55
C ASP A 346 -5.42 -18.35 -9.59
N PHE A 347 -5.63 -17.13 -9.12
CA PHE A 347 -6.70 -16.78 -8.20
C PHE A 347 -8.11 -17.02 -8.75
N SER A 348 -8.29 -17.20 -10.07
CA SER A 348 -9.60 -17.56 -10.63
C SER A 348 -10.05 -18.97 -10.23
N THR A 349 -9.13 -19.83 -9.80
CA THR A 349 -9.42 -21.20 -9.35
C THR A 349 -9.85 -21.28 -7.89
N TYR A 350 -9.78 -20.17 -7.14
CA TYR A 350 -10.11 -20.14 -5.72
C TYR A 350 -11.60 -20.38 -5.47
N GLN A 351 -11.90 -21.29 -4.53
CA GLN A 351 -13.24 -21.59 -4.07
C GLN A 351 -13.31 -21.41 -2.54
N PRO A 352 -14.06 -20.42 -2.04
CA PRO A 352 -14.21 -20.18 -0.61
C PRO A 352 -14.68 -21.42 0.14
N GLY A 353 -14.00 -21.77 1.23
CA GLY A 353 -14.34 -22.93 2.07
C GLY A 353 -14.00 -24.29 1.48
N VAL A 354 -13.36 -24.35 0.30
CA VAL A 354 -13.05 -25.61 -0.40
C VAL A 354 -11.57 -25.73 -0.73
N THR A 355 -10.95 -24.65 -1.23
CA THR A 355 -9.54 -24.67 -1.65
C THR A 355 -8.61 -24.93 -0.46
N GLN A 356 -8.02 -26.13 -0.37
CA GLN A 356 -7.10 -26.47 0.72
C GLN A 356 -5.67 -25.95 0.49
N LEU A 357 -5.24 -25.86 -0.77
CA LEU A 357 -3.92 -25.38 -1.16
C LEU A 357 -4.03 -24.47 -2.40
N MET A 358 -3.58 -23.24 -2.26
CA MET A 358 -3.46 -22.24 -3.33
C MET A 358 -1.98 -21.93 -3.55
N ALA A 359 -1.31 -22.81 -4.29
CA ALA A 359 0.11 -22.70 -4.62
C ALA A 359 0.31 -22.30 -6.10
N PRO A 360 1.39 -21.59 -6.45
CA PRO A 360 1.74 -21.30 -7.84
C PRO A 360 2.00 -22.59 -8.63
N ALA A 361 1.63 -22.59 -9.92
CA ALA A 361 1.83 -23.73 -10.81
C ALA A 361 3.34 -24.03 -10.98
N GLY A 362 3.84 -24.98 -10.19
CA GLY A 362 5.27 -25.31 -10.07
C GLY A 362 5.69 -25.75 -8.66
N GLN A 363 4.86 -25.44 -7.65
CA GLN A 363 5.07 -25.83 -6.24
C GLN A 363 3.99 -26.81 -5.75
N THR A 364 3.45 -27.66 -6.62
CA THR A 364 2.62 -28.77 -6.14
C THR A 364 3.49 -29.67 -5.27
N ALA A 365 3.25 -29.61 -3.95
CA ALA A 365 3.99 -30.35 -2.95
C ALA A 365 4.05 -31.85 -3.31
N THR A 366 5.24 -32.42 -3.23
CA THR A 366 5.40 -33.85 -3.06
C THR A 366 4.61 -34.25 -1.80
N PRO A 367 3.72 -35.26 -1.86
CA PRO A 367 2.98 -35.70 -0.68
C PRO A 367 3.96 -36.16 0.42
N PRO A 368 3.58 -36.05 1.71
CA PRO A 368 4.42 -36.53 2.79
C PRO A 368 4.74 -38.01 2.59
N ALA A 369 6.01 -38.37 2.77
CA ALA A 369 6.43 -39.76 2.73
C ALA A 369 5.65 -40.55 3.79
N GLU A 370 4.93 -41.57 3.33
CA GLU A 370 4.24 -42.55 4.16
C GLU A 370 5.25 -43.15 5.19
N PRO A 371 4.86 -43.34 6.46
CA PRO A 371 5.78 -43.87 7.46
C PRO A 371 6.24 -45.26 7.02
N ALA A 372 7.55 -45.42 6.82
CA ALA A 372 8.15 -46.66 6.37
C ALA A 372 7.74 -47.82 7.30
N ALA A 373 6.97 -48.76 6.74
CA ALA A 373 6.69 -50.02 7.39
C ALA A 373 8.01 -50.75 7.67
N ALA A 374 8.21 -51.13 8.93
CA ALA A 374 9.34 -51.92 9.38
C ALA A 374 9.46 -53.20 8.54
N THR A 375 10.58 -53.37 7.85
CA THR A 375 11.01 -54.63 7.25
C THR A 375 12.30 -55.08 7.93
N SER A 376 12.22 -56.28 8.51
CA SER A 376 13.31 -57.01 9.17
C SER A 376 14.45 -57.36 8.20
N PRO A 377 15.67 -57.64 8.71
CA PRO A 377 16.90 -57.60 7.92
C PRO A 377 17.10 -58.86 7.08
N ALA A 378 17.69 -58.68 5.89
CA ALA A 378 18.27 -59.76 5.09
C ALA A 378 19.75 -59.46 4.79
N ASP A 379 20.54 -60.53 4.94
CA ASP A 379 22.00 -60.65 4.93
C ASP A 379 22.73 -60.22 3.63
N PRO A 380 24.08 -60.10 3.67
CA PRO A 380 24.88 -59.32 2.74
C PRO A 380 25.38 -60.08 1.51
N ALA A 381 25.98 -59.28 0.62
CA ALA A 381 26.87 -59.60 -0.50
C ALA A 381 26.21 -59.53 -1.89
N VAL A 382 26.67 -58.56 -2.70
CA VAL A 382 27.42 -58.81 -3.95
C VAL A 382 28.13 -57.50 -4.33
N SER A 383 29.41 -57.65 -4.64
CA SER A 383 30.42 -56.65 -4.95
C SER A 383 30.18 -55.86 -6.25
N THR A 384 30.39 -54.54 -6.21
CA THR A 384 30.63 -53.68 -7.37
C THR A 384 32.12 -53.35 -7.51
N PRO A 385 32.69 -53.26 -8.74
CA PRO A 385 34.09 -52.92 -8.96
C PRO A 385 34.31 -51.39 -8.93
N PRO A 386 35.54 -50.91 -8.67
CA PRO A 386 35.81 -49.49 -8.44
C PRO A 386 35.84 -48.68 -9.75
N PRO A 387 35.50 -47.38 -9.69
CA PRO A 387 35.65 -46.48 -10.83
C PRO A 387 37.11 -46.07 -11.05
N ALA A 388 37.47 -45.87 -12.31
CA ALA A 388 38.82 -45.50 -12.76
C ALA A 388 39.21 -44.06 -12.35
N GLU A 389 40.51 -43.87 -12.10
CA GLU A 389 41.15 -42.60 -11.72
C GLU A 389 41.00 -41.50 -12.78
N PRO A 390 40.89 -40.22 -12.37
CA PRO A 390 40.91 -39.09 -13.29
C PRO A 390 42.33 -38.75 -13.75
N THR A 391 42.50 -38.57 -15.06
CA THR A 391 43.73 -38.11 -15.69
C THR A 391 43.96 -36.62 -15.41
N VAL A 392 45.14 -36.30 -14.86
CA VAL A 392 45.62 -34.94 -14.58
C VAL A 392 45.97 -34.24 -15.89
N VAL A 393 45.31 -33.13 -16.19
CA VAL A 393 45.68 -32.22 -17.29
C VAL A 393 46.50 -31.07 -16.72
N THR A 394 47.80 -31.03 -17.03
CA THR A 394 48.68 -29.89 -16.78
C THR A 394 48.41 -28.74 -17.76
N PRO A 395 48.34 -27.47 -17.30
CA PRO A 395 48.19 -26.31 -18.18
C PRO A 395 49.53 -25.88 -18.80
N PRO A 396 49.57 -25.46 -20.08
CA PRO A 396 50.76 -24.83 -20.64
C PRO A 396 50.87 -23.35 -20.24
N ALA A 397 52.11 -22.92 -20.01
CA ALA A 397 52.52 -21.61 -19.54
C ALA A 397 52.33 -20.48 -20.57
N ALA A 398 52.02 -19.26 -20.09
CA ALA A 398 52.18 -18.00 -20.81
C ALA A 398 53.66 -17.59 -20.87
N PRO A 399 54.16 -16.89 -21.92
CA PRO A 399 54.05 -15.41 -22.03
C PRO A 399 54.08 -14.92 -23.52
N ALA A 400 54.13 -13.66 -23.96
CA ALA A 400 54.37 -12.33 -23.40
C ALA A 400 53.72 -11.26 -24.33
N THR A 401 53.30 -10.13 -23.77
CA THR A 401 53.06 -8.84 -24.47
C THR A 401 54.39 -8.19 -24.87
N PRO A 402 54.46 -7.33 -25.92
CA PRO A 402 53.69 -6.08 -26.09
C PRO A 402 52.56 -6.15 -27.11
#